data_AF-A0A397FFQ9-F1
#
_entry.id   AF-A0A397FFQ9-F1
#
_cell.length_a   1.000
_cell.length_b   1.000
_cell.length_c   1.000
_cell.angle_alpha   90.00
_cell.angle_beta   90.00
_cell.angle_gamma   90.00
#
_symmetry.space_group_name_H-M   'P 1'
#
loop_
_entity.id
_entity.type
_entity.pdbx_description
1 polymer ?
#
loop_
_entity_poly.entity_id
_entity_poly.type
_entity_poly.pdbx_seq_one_letter_code
_entity_poly.pdbx_strand_id
1 'polypeptide(L)'
;MTWDSPIWSGVPANVSGQGEYQTMMYRGAEAGQAAFDVHRRTWITEGHIQHIAASGLNLVRVPVGYWIQGCNYLDTLVREWAVQHNVAVLISIHGAPGSQNGADNSAPATPGAHWSDSDENVAATRRLVTFLAARYLHDDAFLGISLLNEPAGATDVNVLTQYYDNVYNDVRSGVGSDCILVTAPLLWCQNSGSGVCSMDKFGPDMTNVWHDWHP
;
A
#
# COMPACT_ATOMS: atom_id res chain seq x y z
N MET A 1 -1.32 -4.57 10.34
CA MET A 1 -1.53 -6.00 10.67
C MET A 1 -2.40 -6.08 11.91
N THR A 2 -3.29 -7.07 12.04
CA THR A 2 -4.17 -7.21 13.21
C THR A 2 -3.39 -7.53 14.48
N TRP A 3 -3.90 -7.10 15.63
CA TRP A 3 -3.25 -7.27 16.95
C TRP A 3 -3.15 -8.74 17.42
N ASP A 4 -3.92 -9.64 16.80
CA ASP A 4 -3.87 -11.08 17.09
C ASP A 4 -2.72 -11.81 16.37
N SER A 5 -1.96 -11.10 15.52
CA SER A 5 -0.83 -11.72 14.82
C SER A 5 0.26 -12.18 15.80
N PRO A 6 0.85 -13.38 15.58
CA PRO A 6 1.98 -13.88 16.37
C PRO A 6 3.16 -12.92 16.44
N ILE A 7 3.29 -11.98 15.49
CA ILE A 7 4.35 -10.99 15.49
C ILE A 7 4.31 -10.05 16.70
N TRP A 8 3.16 -9.88 17.36
CA TRP A 8 3.05 -9.01 18.53
C TRP A 8 3.32 -9.75 19.85
N SER A 9 3.32 -11.08 19.81
CA SER A 9 3.45 -11.93 21.00
C SER A 9 4.75 -11.68 21.77
N GLY A 10 4.65 -11.21 23.01
CA GLY A 10 5.79 -10.90 23.87
C GLY A 10 6.52 -9.59 23.53
N VAL A 11 6.00 -8.77 22.62
CA VAL A 11 6.54 -7.43 22.34
C VAL A 11 5.90 -6.44 23.31
N PRO A 12 6.68 -5.61 24.04
CA PRO A 12 6.12 -4.59 24.92
C PRO A 12 5.17 -3.65 24.18
N ALA A 13 4.05 -3.27 24.81
CA ALA A 13 3.01 -2.45 24.19
C ALA A 13 3.52 -1.09 23.68
N ASN A 14 4.51 -0.50 24.37
CA ASN A 14 5.14 0.74 23.95
C ASN A 14 6.02 0.58 22.69
N VAL A 15 6.39 -0.64 22.32
CA VAL A 15 7.12 -0.96 21.08
C VAL A 15 6.13 -1.37 19.99
N SER A 16 5.24 -2.32 20.28
CA SER A 16 4.27 -2.82 19.29
C SER A 16 3.30 -1.73 18.83
N GLY A 17 2.90 -0.81 19.72
CA GLY A 17 2.07 0.36 19.39
C GLY A 17 2.73 1.37 18.44
N GLN A 18 4.03 1.24 18.14
CA GLN A 18 4.73 2.06 17.15
C GLN A 18 4.78 1.38 15.76
N GLY A 19 4.19 0.20 15.62
CA GLY A 19 4.05 -0.50 14.35
C GLY A 19 5.15 -1.50 14.02
N GLU A 20 5.12 -1.92 12.77
CA GLU A 20 5.88 -3.07 12.26
C GLU A 20 7.40 -2.87 12.32
N TYR A 21 7.88 -1.67 11.98
CA TYR A 21 9.32 -1.36 11.95
C TYR A 21 9.95 -1.50 13.34
N GLN A 22 9.37 -0.86 14.36
CA GLN A 22 9.89 -0.91 15.73
C GLN A 22 9.82 -2.33 16.31
N THR A 23 8.78 -3.08 15.95
CA THR A 23 8.65 -4.49 16.35
C THR A 23 9.73 -5.37 15.71
N MET A 24 10.05 -5.16 14.43
CA MET A 24 11.14 -5.85 13.76
C MET A 24 12.50 -5.51 14.37
N MET A 25 12.74 -4.24 14.70
CA MET A 25 13.96 -3.81 15.39
C MET A 25 14.09 -4.46 16.77
N TYR A 26 13.00 -4.57 17.52
CA TYR A 26 12.99 -5.22 18.83
C TYR A 26 13.25 -6.72 18.76
N ARG A 27 12.63 -7.42 17.81
CA ARG A 27 12.79 -8.88 17.64
C ARG A 27 14.14 -9.27 17.08
N GLY A 28 14.75 -8.41 16.27
CA GLY A 28 15.89 -8.76 15.43
C GLY A 28 15.49 -9.53 14.17
N ALA A 29 16.38 -9.53 13.18
CA ALA A 29 16.08 -10.00 11.83
C ALA A 29 15.60 -11.46 11.77
N GLU A 30 16.29 -12.38 12.45
CA GLU A 30 15.96 -13.82 12.40
C GLU A 30 14.59 -14.13 13.02
N ALA A 31 14.37 -13.71 14.26
CA ALA A 31 13.12 -13.97 14.96
C ALA A 31 11.93 -13.20 14.33
N GLY A 32 12.18 -11.99 13.86
CA GLY A 32 11.19 -11.19 13.12
C GLY A 32 10.79 -11.86 11.81
N GLN A 33 11.76 -12.29 11.00
CA GLN A 33 11.50 -12.97 9.73
C GLN A 33 10.73 -14.28 9.93
N ALA A 34 11.13 -15.11 10.89
CA ALA A 34 10.43 -16.35 11.20
C ALA A 34 8.97 -16.10 11.61
N ALA A 35 8.71 -15.06 12.42
CA ALA A 35 7.34 -14.68 12.80
C ALA A 35 6.52 -14.19 11.59
N PHE A 36 7.13 -13.41 10.70
CA PHE A 36 6.49 -12.97 9.45
C PHE A 36 6.14 -14.12 8.52
N ASP A 37 7.04 -15.09 8.36
CA ASP A 37 6.81 -16.24 7.50
C ASP A 37 5.71 -17.16 8.05
N VAL A 38 5.56 -17.25 9.37
CA VAL A 38 4.39 -17.91 9.96
C VAL A 38 3.12 -17.11 9.65
N HIS A 39 3.10 -15.80 9.93
CA HIS A 39 1.93 -14.94 9.68
C HIS A 39 1.47 -14.99 8.22
N ARG A 40 2.38 -14.79 7.26
CA ARG A 40 2.06 -14.77 5.83
C ARG A 40 1.52 -16.11 5.31
N ARG A 41 1.92 -17.24 5.90
CA ARG A 41 1.42 -18.58 5.50
C ARG A 41 0.03 -18.91 6.03
N THR A 42 -0.37 -18.32 7.15
CA THR A 42 -1.57 -18.76 7.87
C THR A 42 -2.66 -17.72 7.94
N TRP A 43 -2.34 -16.44 7.80
CA TRP A 43 -3.30 -15.36 8.01
C TRP A 43 -4.30 -15.22 6.87
N ILE A 44 -3.82 -15.24 5.62
CA ILE A 44 -4.66 -15.30 4.42
C ILE A 44 -4.22 -16.50 3.59
N THR A 45 -5.20 -17.25 3.10
CA THR A 45 -5.03 -18.49 2.33
C THR A 45 -6.05 -18.49 1.19
N GLU A 46 -5.90 -19.40 0.24
CA GLU A 46 -6.88 -19.55 -0.85
C GLU A 46 -8.31 -19.69 -0.35
N GLY A 47 -8.54 -20.46 0.72
CA GLY A 47 -9.88 -20.65 1.30
C GLY A 47 -10.56 -19.34 1.73
N HIS A 48 -9.77 -18.34 2.14
CA HIS A 48 -10.30 -17.00 2.43
C HIS A 48 -10.75 -16.29 1.14
N ILE A 49 -9.99 -16.40 0.05
CA ILE A 49 -10.35 -15.82 -1.25
C ILE A 49 -11.60 -16.50 -1.82
N GLN A 50 -11.70 -17.83 -1.67
CA GLN A 50 -12.90 -18.59 -2.02
C GLN A 50 -14.13 -18.10 -1.23
N HIS A 51 -14.00 -17.90 0.08
CA HIS A 51 -15.10 -17.39 0.91
C HIS A 51 -15.50 -15.95 0.54
N ILE A 52 -14.54 -15.08 0.22
CA ILE A 52 -14.80 -13.72 -0.28
C ILE A 52 -15.64 -13.79 -1.56
N ALA A 53 -15.22 -14.60 -2.55
CA ALA A 53 -15.96 -14.80 -3.80
C ALA A 53 -17.36 -15.38 -3.56
N ALA A 54 -17.47 -16.42 -2.73
CA ALA A 54 -18.75 -17.05 -2.38
C ALA A 54 -19.73 -16.10 -1.67
N SER A 55 -19.21 -15.05 -1.02
CA SER A 55 -20.00 -13.99 -0.39
C SER A 55 -20.47 -12.92 -1.38
N GLY A 56 -20.13 -13.05 -2.67
CA GLY A 56 -20.49 -12.09 -3.72
C GLY A 56 -19.58 -10.87 -3.81
N LEU A 57 -18.47 -10.85 -3.07
CA LEU A 57 -17.41 -9.84 -3.22
C LEU A 57 -16.51 -10.20 -4.40
N ASN A 58 -15.99 -9.20 -5.10
CA ASN A 58 -15.25 -9.38 -6.35
C ASN A 58 -13.89 -8.67 -6.39
N LEU A 59 -13.46 -8.07 -5.29
CA LEU A 59 -12.22 -7.30 -5.17
C LEU A 59 -11.62 -7.47 -3.78
N VAL A 60 -10.30 -7.65 -3.73
CA VAL A 60 -9.51 -7.50 -2.50
C VAL A 60 -8.52 -6.35 -2.64
N ARG A 61 -8.50 -5.44 -1.64
CA ARG A 61 -7.46 -4.42 -1.49
C ARG A 61 -6.37 -4.96 -0.57
N VAL A 62 -5.13 -5.01 -1.04
CA VAL A 62 -4.01 -5.68 -0.35
C VAL A 62 -2.96 -4.66 0.08
N PRO A 63 -2.94 -4.27 1.37
CA PRO A 63 -1.89 -3.41 1.93
C PRO A 63 -0.50 -4.04 1.83
N VAL A 64 0.46 -3.30 1.29
CA VAL A 64 1.89 -3.68 1.26
C VAL A 64 2.76 -2.52 1.72
N GLY A 65 3.82 -2.81 2.47
CA GLY A 65 4.86 -1.84 2.82
C GLY A 65 5.99 -1.79 1.79
N TYR A 66 6.76 -0.70 1.78
CA TYR A 66 7.90 -0.55 0.88
C TYR A 66 9.01 -1.60 1.07
N TRP A 67 9.03 -2.22 2.24
CA TRP A 67 9.93 -3.31 2.61
C TRP A 67 9.43 -4.68 2.13
N ILE A 68 8.42 -4.76 1.26
CA ILE A 68 7.89 -6.03 0.76
C ILE A 68 9.03 -6.94 0.26
N GLN A 69 9.31 -7.99 1.02
CA GLN A 69 10.35 -8.98 0.71
C GLN A 69 9.71 -10.17 0.02
N GLY A 70 10.16 -10.49 -1.20
CA GLY A 70 9.72 -11.66 -1.94
C GLY A 70 8.23 -11.58 -2.29
N CYS A 71 7.91 -11.30 -3.55
CA CYS A 71 6.52 -11.18 -3.97
C CYS A 71 5.75 -12.50 -3.94
N ASN A 72 6.36 -13.64 -3.59
CA ASN A 72 5.76 -14.97 -3.73
C ASN A 72 4.34 -15.11 -3.17
N TYR A 73 4.04 -14.61 -1.96
CA TYR A 73 2.67 -14.68 -1.41
C TYR A 73 1.70 -13.78 -2.19
N LEU A 74 2.15 -12.60 -2.59
CA LEU A 74 1.37 -11.69 -3.42
C LEU A 74 1.20 -12.26 -4.84
N ASP A 75 2.20 -12.96 -5.38
CA ASP A 75 2.16 -13.64 -6.66
C ASP A 75 1.19 -14.80 -6.61
N THR A 76 1.23 -15.64 -5.58
CA THR A 76 0.26 -16.73 -5.40
C THR A 76 -1.15 -16.16 -5.28
N LEU A 77 -1.35 -15.06 -4.53
CA LEU A 77 -2.64 -14.38 -4.48
C LEU A 77 -3.08 -13.90 -5.88
N VAL A 78 -2.25 -13.12 -6.58
CA VAL A 78 -2.60 -12.48 -7.85
C VAL A 78 -2.72 -13.48 -9.00
N ARG A 79 -1.83 -14.47 -9.10
CA ARG A 79 -1.71 -15.36 -10.25
C ARG A 79 -2.47 -16.67 -10.11
N GLU A 80 -2.79 -17.07 -8.89
CA GLU A 80 -3.44 -18.36 -8.63
C GLU A 80 -4.79 -18.15 -7.95
N TRP A 81 -4.81 -17.71 -6.69
CA TRP A 81 -6.04 -17.70 -5.88
C TRP A 81 -7.09 -16.74 -6.44
N ALA A 82 -6.68 -15.51 -6.78
CA ALA A 82 -7.59 -14.48 -7.26
C ALA A 82 -8.15 -14.81 -8.65
N VAL A 83 -7.32 -15.36 -9.55
CA VAL A 83 -7.74 -15.85 -10.88
C VAL A 83 -8.76 -16.98 -10.73
N GLN A 84 -8.46 -17.99 -9.91
CA GLN A 84 -9.30 -19.17 -9.74
C GLN A 84 -10.70 -18.84 -9.21
N HIS A 85 -10.81 -17.82 -8.35
CA HIS A 85 -12.06 -17.43 -7.71
C HIS A 85 -12.70 -16.18 -8.33
N ASN A 86 -12.18 -15.69 -9.47
CA ASN A 86 -12.67 -14.50 -10.18
C ASN A 86 -12.78 -13.25 -9.28
N VAL A 87 -11.70 -12.99 -8.53
CA VAL A 87 -11.55 -11.85 -7.63
C VAL A 87 -10.45 -10.95 -8.18
N ALA A 88 -10.72 -9.66 -8.29
CA ALA A 88 -9.72 -8.67 -8.65
C ALA A 88 -8.81 -8.31 -7.45
N VAL A 89 -7.58 -7.89 -7.71
CA VAL A 89 -6.60 -7.49 -6.70
C VAL A 89 -6.16 -6.05 -6.93
N LEU A 90 -6.41 -5.19 -5.95
CA LEU A 90 -5.89 -3.82 -5.87
C LEU A 90 -4.78 -3.77 -4.83
N ILE A 91 -3.53 -3.56 -5.25
CA ILE A 91 -2.38 -3.48 -4.33
C ILE A 91 -2.34 -2.07 -3.74
N SER A 92 -2.22 -1.91 -2.43
CA SER A 92 -2.17 -0.60 -1.76
C SER A 92 -0.82 -0.36 -1.11
N ILE A 93 -0.09 0.67 -1.56
CA ILE A 93 1.14 1.11 -0.93
C ILE A 93 0.78 1.74 0.43
N HIS A 94 0.94 0.94 1.48
CA HIS A 94 0.40 1.24 2.81
C HIS A 94 1.45 1.81 3.77
N GLY A 95 2.73 1.54 3.50
CA GLY A 95 3.85 2.17 4.20
C GLY A 95 4.91 2.59 3.19
N ALA A 96 5.29 3.86 3.23
CA ALA A 96 6.36 4.42 2.41
C ALA A 96 7.61 4.76 3.27
N PRO A 97 8.81 4.83 2.69
CA PRO A 97 10.01 5.25 3.42
C PRO A 97 9.77 6.62 4.07
N GLY A 98 10.19 6.77 5.33
CA GLY A 98 9.95 7.98 6.12
C GLY A 98 8.53 8.11 6.68
N SER A 99 7.60 7.22 6.34
CA SER A 99 6.18 7.28 6.70
C SER A 99 5.45 8.51 6.15
N GLN A 100 4.29 8.26 5.54
CA GLN A 100 3.41 9.29 4.98
C GLN A 100 2.43 9.87 6.01
N ASN A 101 2.35 9.34 7.23
CA ASN A 101 1.38 9.81 8.23
C ASN A 101 1.83 9.71 9.69
N GLY A 102 2.95 9.05 9.97
CA GLY A 102 3.50 8.85 11.30
C GLY A 102 2.74 7.86 12.19
N ALA A 103 1.70 7.20 11.68
CA ALA A 103 0.92 6.21 12.40
C ALA A 103 1.54 4.80 12.29
N ASP A 104 1.25 3.93 13.25
CA ASP A 104 1.73 2.54 13.31
C ASP A 104 1.45 1.75 12.03
N ASN A 105 0.31 2.01 11.38
CA ASN A 105 -0.10 1.37 10.13
C ASN A 105 0.79 1.71 8.91
N SER A 106 1.62 2.75 8.99
CA SER A 106 2.63 3.11 7.99
C SER A 106 4.06 2.67 8.37
N ALA A 107 4.22 2.11 9.58
CA ALA A 107 5.46 1.61 10.16
C ALA A 107 6.64 2.63 10.17
N PRO A 108 6.49 3.78 10.87
CA PRO A 108 7.53 4.79 10.95
C PRO A 108 8.81 4.28 11.63
N ALA A 109 9.95 4.51 10.98
CA ALA A 109 11.26 4.29 11.58
C ALA A 109 11.60 5.35 12.65
N THR A 110 11.12 6.57 12.45
CA THR A 110 11.20 7.70 13.38
C THR A 110 9.80 8.30 13.56
N PRO A 111 9.42 8.77 14.76
CA PRO A 111 8.08 9.32 15.00
C PRO A 111 7.75 10.50 14.08
N GLY A 112 6.61 10.45 13.41
CA GLY A 112 6.14 11.51 12.51
C GLY A 112 6.06 11.09 11.05
N ALA A 113 5.52 11.99 10.22
CA ALA A 113 5.47 11.81 8.78
C ALA A 113 6.68 12.53 8.15
N HIS A 114 7.59 11.76 7.55
CA HIS A 114 8.83 12.26 6.93
C HIS A 114 8.99 11.82 5.47
N TRP A 115 7.96 11.20 4.89
CA TRP A 115 7.99 10.75 3.50
C TRP A 115 8.26 11.92 2.53
N SER A 116 7.58 13.06 2.72
CA SER A 116 7.74 14.23 1.84
C SER A 116 8.99 15.07 2.11
N ASP A 117 9.75 14.78 3.18
CA ASP A 117 10.93 15.55 3.57
C ASP A 117 12.17 15.17 2.74
N SER A 118 12.09 14.11 1.94
CA SER A 118 13.22 13.52 1.22
C SER A 118 12.82 13.08 -0.18
N ASP A 119 13.51 13.64 -1.17
CA ASP A 119 13.36 13.23 -2.57
C ASP A 119 13.61 11.73 -2.76
N GLU A 120 14.53 11.14 -1.98
CA GLU A 120 14.82 9.70 -2.06
C GLU A 120 13.67 8.85 -1.50
N ASN A 121 12.96 9.30 -0.47
CA ASN A 121 11.78 8.61 0.05
C ASN A 121 10.68 8.56 -1.02
N VAL A 122 10.42 9.70 -1.67
CA VAL A 122 9.45 9.81 -2.77
C VAL A 122 9.90 8.96 -3.96
N ALA A 123 11.17 9.04 -4.37
CA ALA A 123 11.72 8.27 -5.49
C ALA A 123 11.72 6.75 -5.24
N ALA A 124 11.99 6.30 -4.01
CA ALA A 124 11.87 4.91 -3.62
C ALA A 124 10.41 4.42 -3.71
N THR A 125 9.45 5.25 -3.29
CA THR A 125 8.02 4.94 -3.41
C THR A 125 7.59 4.83 -4.87
N ARG A 126 8.05 5.74 -5.74
CA ARG A 126 7.82 5.69 -7.20
C ARG A 126 8.36 4.39 -7.81
N ARG A 127 9.61 4.02 -7.46
CA ARG A 127 10.25 2.78 -7.94
C ARG A 127 9.48 1.53 -7.51
N LEU A 128 8.92 1.51 -6.30
CA LEU A 128 8.09 0.41 -5.83
C LEU A 128 6.81 0.28 -6.68
N VAL A 129 6.12 1.40 -6.94
CA VAL A 129 4.91 1.39 -7.76
C VAL A 129 5.21 0.89 -9.17
N THR A 130 6.25 1.41 -9.83
CA THR A 130 6.60 0.97 -11.19
C THR A 130 7.06 -0.48 -11.23
N PHE A 131 7.78 -0.94 -10.21
CA PHE A 131 8.14 -2.35 -10.06
C PHE A 131 6.90 -3.24 -9.97
N LEU A 132 5.91 -2.91 -9.14
CA LEU A 132 4.69 -3.71 -8.98
C LEU A 132 3.82 -3.65 -10.25
N ALA A 133 3.67 -2.48 -10.86
CA ALA A 133 2.92 -2.31 -12.10
C ALA A 133 3.53 -3.13 -13.24
N ALA A 134 4.85 -3.13 -13.38
CA ALA A 134 5.54 -3.95 -14.38
C ALA A 134 5.47 -5.45 -14.05
N ARG A 135 5.56 -5.82 -12.78
CA ARG A 135 5.52 -7.21 -12.34
C ARG A 135 4.21 -7.92 -12.68
N TYR A 136 3.09 -7.21 -12.51
CA TYR A 136 1.75 -7.76 -12.67
C TYR A 136 1.05 -7.29 -13.95
N LEU A 137 1.77 -6.65 -14.87
CA LEU A 137 1.24 -6.02 -16.08
C LEU A 137 0.33 -6.94 -16.93
N HIS A 138 0.61 -8.24 -16.92
CA HIS A 138 -0.07 -9.24 -17.74
C HIS A 138 -0.81 -10.29 -16.90
N ASP A 139 -1.00 -10.04 -15.60
CA ASP A 139 -1.67 -10.98 -14.70
C ASP A 139 -3.17 -10.60 -14.58
N ASP A 140 -4.06 -11.52 -14.99
CA ASP A 140 -5.50 -11.23 -15.18
C ASP A 140 -6.22 -10.66 -13.95
N ALA A 141 -5.85 -11.09 -12.74
CA ALA A 141 -6.49 -10.62 -11.52
C ALA A 141 -5.97 -9.26 -11.05
N PHE A 142 -4.88 -8.73 -11.63
CA PHE A 142 -4.31 -7.45 -11.21
C PHE A 142 -5.15 -6.28 -11.73
N LEU A 143 -5.85 -5.60 -10.82
CA LEU A 143 -6.67 -4.43 -11.15
C LEU A 143 -5.84 -3.15 -11.21
N GLY A 144 -4.88 -3.01 -10.30
CA GLY A 144 -4.12 -1.77 -10.19
C GLY A 144 -3.49 -1.52 -8.83
N ILE A 145 -3.11 -0.26 -8.59
CA ILE A 145 -2.33 0.16 -7.42
C ILE A 145 -2.91 1.41 -6.78
N SER A 146 -3.18 1.35 -5.48
CA SER A 146 -3.36 2.51 -4.62
C SER A 146 -2.00 3.08 -4.22
N LEU A 147 -1.73 4.30 -4.69
CA LEU A 147 -0.38 4.86 -4.82
C LEU A 147 0.24 5.27 -3.49
N LEU A 148 -0.57 5.67 -2.52
CA LEU A 148 -0.14 5.99 -1.17
C LEU A 148 -1.36 6.05 -0.24
N ASN A 149 -1.38 5.21 0.80
CA ASN A 149 -2.49 5.13 1.74
C ASN A 149 -2.44 6.26 2.78
N GLU A 150 -3.55 6.96 2.99
CA GLU A 150 -3.76 7.91 4.11
C GLU A 150 -2.60 8.88 4.36
N PRO A 151 -2.12 9.65 3.37
CA PRO A 151 -1.13 10.68 3.65
C PRO A 151 -1.69 11.70 4.66
N ALA A 152 -0.90 12.05 5.67
CA ALA A 152 -1.30 12.92 6.77
C ALA A 152 -0.09 13.51 7.50
N GLY A 153 -0.29 14.03 8.71
CA GLY A 153 0.75 14.62 9.55
C GLY A 153 1.40 15.83 8.89
N ALA A 154 2.72 15.77 8.72
CA ALA A 154 3.52 16.81 8.06
C ALA A 154 3.67 16.62 6.54
N THR A 155 2.97 15.65 5.93
CA THR A 155 3.09 15.40 4.49
C THR A 155 2.71 16.63 3.67
N ASP A 156 3.66 17.12 2.87
CA ASP A 156 3.48 18.28 2.00
C ASP A 156 2.56 17.93 0.81
N VAL A 157 1.47 18.69 0.67
CA VAL A 157 0.47 18.48 -0.38
C VAL A 157 1.03 18.65 -1.79
N ASN A 158 1.96 19.59 -2.01
CA ASN A 158 2.55 19.82 -3.32
C ASN A 158 3.46 18.66 -3.72
N VAL A 159 4.23 18.12 -2.77
CA VAL A 159 5.05 16.92 -2.98
C VAL A 159 4.15 15.72 -3.29
N LEU A 160 3.04 15.57 -2.58
CA LEU A 160 2.05 14.51 -2.82
C LEU A 160 1.41 14.59 -4.21
N THR A 161 0.94 15.79 -4.61
CA THR A 161 0.35 16.03 -5.93
C THR A 161 1.38 15.75 -7.04
N GLN A 162 2.60 16.26 -6.89
CA GLN A 162 3.67 16.03 -7.86
C GLN A 162 4.08 14.56 -7.93
N TYR A 163 4.05 13.84 -6.80
CA TYR A 163 4.26 12.40 -6.76
C TYR A 163 3.20 11.65 -7.60
N TYR A 164 1.92 11.99 -7.47
CA TYR A 164 0.87 11.37 -8.27
C TYR A 164 1.01 11.65 -9.78
N ASP A 165 1.32 12.89 -10.17
CA ASP A 165 1.59 13.22 -11.58
C ASP A 165 2.77 12.43 -12.14
N ASN A 166 3.84 12.32 -11.35
CA ASN A 166 5.03 11.59 -11.75
C ASN A 166 4.74 10.09 -11.90
N VAL A 167 4.08 9.48 -10.92
CA VAL A 167 3.73 8.05 -10.97
C VAL A 167 2.78 7.74 -12.12
N TYR A 168 1.80 8.61 -12.38
CA TYR A 168 0.92 8.45 -13.54
C TYR A 168 1.73 8.34 -14.83
N ASN A 169 2.67 9.27 -15.05
CA ASN A 169 3.53 9.25 -16.24
C ASN A 169 4.48 8.03 -16.25
N ASP A 170 5.08 7.69 -15.11
CA ASP A 170 5.96 6.53 -14.99
C ASP A 170 5.25 5.22 -15.35
N VAL A 171 4.00 5.04 -14.89
CA VAL A 171 3.23 3.82 -15.17
C VAL A 171 2.67 3.82 -16.58
N ARG A 172 2.07 4.92 -17.04
CA ARG A 172 1.43 4.98 -18.37
C ARG A 172 2.45 4.97 -19.51
N SER A 173 3.51 5.78 -19.41
CA SER A 173 4.51 5.93 -20.47
C SER A 173 5.76 5.09 -20.23
N GLY A 174 6.19 4.95 -18.97
CA GLY A 174 7.41 4.18 -18.65
C GLY A 174 7.18 2.68 -18.65
N VAL A 175 6.14 2.20 -17.95
CA VAL A 175 5.79 0.77 -17.88
C VAL A 175 4.89 0.36 -19.05
N GLY A 176 4.02 1.26 -19.52
CA GLY A 176 3.01 0.93 -20.53
C GLY A 176 1.77 0.22 -19.96
N SER A 177 1.49 0.40 -18.67
CA SER A 177 0.33 -0.21 -18.00
C SER A 177 -0.88 0.73 -18.03
N ASP A 178 -2.06 0.20 -18.34
CA ASP A 178 -3.34 0.91 -18.24
C ASP A 178 -4.09 0.63 -16.92
N CYS A 179 -3.45 -0.06 -15.97
CA CYS A 179 -4.08 -0.47 -14.71
C CYS A 179 -4.66 0.72 -13.93
N ILE A 180 -5.62 0.43 -13.05
CA ILE A 180 -6.23 1.46 -12.20
C ILE A 180 -5.17 2.04 -11.25
N LEU A 181 -5.00 3.36 -11.27
CA LEU A 181 -4.18 4.07 -10.27
C LEU A 181 -5.10 4.75 -9.28
N VAL A 182 -4.94 4.46 -7.99
CA VAL A 182 -5.80 5.04 -6.95
C VAL A 182 -4.98 6.04 -6.14
N THR A 183 -5.42 7.29 -6.14
CA THR A 183 -4.81 8.38 -5.36
C THR A 183 -5.61 8.61 -4.08
N ALA A 184 -5.02 9.22 -3.07
CA ALA A 184 -5.70 9.58 -1.83
C ALA A 184 -5.41 11.04 -1.49
N PRO A 185 -6.42 11.85 -1.11
CA PRO A 185 -6.14 13.17 -0.53
C PRO A 185 -5.43 13.01 0.81
N LEU A 186 -4.90 14.13 1.33
CA LEU A 186 -4.57 14.21 2.75
C LEU A 186 -5.82 13.85 3.58
N LEU A 187 -5.65 13.17 4.72
CA LEU A 187 -6.79 12.71 5.54
C LEU A 187 -7.81 13.82 5.88
N TRP A 188 -7.36 15.06 6.11
CA TRP A 188 -8.23 16.21 6.40
C TRP A 188 -8.79 16.92 5.14
N CYS A 189 -8.55 16.37 3.94
CA CYS A 189 -8.94 16.92 2.64
C CYS A 189 -9.85 15.97 1.84
N GLN A 190 -10.52 15.05 2.50
CA GLN A 190 -11.43 14.08 1.89
C GLN A 190 -12.84 14.65 1.78
N ASN A 191 -12.96 15.74 1.02
CA ASN A 191 -14.20 16.44 0.79
C ASN A 191 -14.32 16.89 -0.66
N SER A 192 -15.57 16.95 -1.13
CA SER A 192 -15.86 17.55 -2.43
C SER A 192 -15.55 19.05 -2.42
N GLY A 193 -14.98 19.60 -3.49
CA GLY A 193 -14.75 21.04 -3.62
C GLY A 193 -13.57 21.44 -4.50
N SER A 194 -13.14 22.69 -4.33
CA SER A 194 -12.03 23.29 -5.11
C SER A 194 -10.87 23.77 -4.24
N GLY A 195 -10.77 23.25 -3.01
CA GLY A 195 -9.65 23.55 -2.12
C GLY A 195 -8.34 22.97 -2.66
N VAL A 196 -7.21 23.57 -2.28
CA VAL A 196 -5.86 23.23 -2.77
C VAL A 196 -5.45 21.77 -2.54
N CYS A 197 -6.12 21.04 -1.65
CA CYS A 197 -5.87 19.63 -1.37
C CYS A 197 -7.05 18.70 -1.72
N SER A 198 -8.12 19.23 -2.33
CA SER A 198 -9.24 18.41 -2.80
C SER A 198 -8.85 17.72 -4.10
N MET A 199 -9.13 16.42 -4.17
CA MET A 199 -8.79 15.61 -5.35
C MET A 199 -9.84 15.70 -6.47
N ASP A 200 -10.98 16.35 -6.26
CA ASP A 200 -12.07 16.48 -7.25
C ASP A 200 -11.62 17.08 -8.60
N LYS A 201 -10.59 17.94 -8.58
CA LYS A 201 -10.05 18.60 -9.76
C LYS A 201 -8.65 18.11 -10.13
N PHE A 202 -8.13 17.11 -9.42
CA PHE A 202 -6.81 16.56 -9.71
C PHE A 202 -6.88 15.69 -10.96
N GLY A 203 -5.92 15.86 -11.88
CA GLY A 203 -5.76 15.01 -13.04
C GLY A 203 -7.00 14.87 -13.95
N PRO A 204 -7.67 15.95 -14.39
CA PRO A 204 -8.89 15.85 -15.20
C PRO A 204 -8.68 15.13 -16.55
N ASP A 205 -7.45 15.14 -17.06
CA ASP A 205 -7.05 14.48 -18.30
C ASP A 205 -6.44 13.08 -18.06
N MET A 206 -6.34 12.64 -16.81
CA MET A 206 -5.82 11.32 -16.47
C MET A 206 -6.90 10.26 -16.66
N THR A 207 -6.50 9.12 -17.23
CA THR A 207 -7.40 7.97 -17.45
C THR A 207 -7.10 6.83 -16.49
N ASN A 208 -8.14 6.04 -16.17
CA ASN A 208 -8.05 4.91 -15.25
C ASN A 208 -7.47 5.31 -13.88
N VAL A 209 -7.91 6.47 -13.36
CA VAL A 209 -7.55 6.98 -12.03
C VAL A 209 -8.80 7.02 -11.15
N TRP A 210 -8.70 6.46 -9.94
CA TRP A 210 -9.73 6.58 -8.90
C TRP A 210 -9.18 7.40 -7.71
N HIS A 211 -10.09 7.93 -6.89
CA HIS A 211 -9.76 8.62 -5.65
C HIS A 211 -10.30 7.84 -4.46
N ASP A 212 -9.43 7.48 -3.52
CA ASP A 212 -9.73 6.74 -2.29
C ASP A 212 -9.99 7.71 -1.14
N TRP A 213 -11.20 7.67 -0.58
CA TRP A 213 -11.60 8.41 0.62
C TRP A 213 -11.97 7.42 1.72
N HIS A 214 -11.45 7.67 2.92
CA HIS A 214 -11.66 6.92 4.15
C HIS A 214 -12.53 7.78 5.11
N PRO A 215 -13.86 7.73 4.98
CA PRO A 215 -14.79 8.52 5.80
C PRO A 215 -14.86 8.09 7.27
#